data_AF-A0AAE7JAQ1-F1
#
_entry.id   AF-A0AAE7JAQ1-F1
#
_cell.length_a   1.000
_cell.length_b   1.000
_cell.length_c   1.000
_cell.angle_alpha   90.00
_cell.angle_beta   90.00
_cell.angle_gamma   90.00
#
_symmetry.space_group_name_H-M   'P 1'
#
loop_
_entity.id
_entity.type
_entity.pdbx_description
1 polymer ?
#
loop_
_entity_poly.entity_id
_entity_poly.type
_entity_poly.pdbx_seq_one_letter_code
_entity_poly.pdbx_strand_id
1 'polypeptide(L)'
;MSPLRVLPAVLALTVVLAACQSPEKKAVKDEVKVAQGVEAVCAARVDVDAALETVNGLTPQSTIGDAEKAGEQLKSALAKLEGAEEQLNKAEVKEYRDQVAIFRKEVETVSKDKSLTLEQAAEKLKGKAAPVVAAQEQLAATTVCVEIDETAAPKKDGAKTDEKAKEADKGQS
;
A
#
# COMPACT_ATOMS: atom_id res chain seq x y z
N MET A 1 47.90 -34.10 10.06
CA MET A 1 46.49 -34.53 10.13
C MET A 1 45.66 -33.34 10.56
N SER A 2 45.04 -32.66 9.59
CA SER A 2 43.97 -31.69 9.86
C SER A 2 42.64 -32.44 9.99
N PRO A 3 41.68 -31.85 10.71
CA PRO A 3 40.41 -31.65 10.03
C PRO A 3 39.98 -30.18 10.07
N LEU A 4 39.64 -29.74 8.86
CA LEU A 4 39.00 -28.50 8.46
C LEU A 4 37.87 -28.09 9.42
N ARG A 5 37.95 -26.86 9.94
CA ARG A 5 36.78 -26.15 10.46
C ARG A 5 36.00 -25.59 9.27
N VAL A 6 34.83 -26.18 9.07
CA VAL A 6 33.83 -25.86 8.05
C VAL A 6 33.26 -24.47 8.36
N LEU A 7 33.43 -23.55 7.41
CA LEU A 7 32.76 -22.24 7.38
C LEU A 7 31.25 -22.45 7.22
N PRO A 8 30.39 -21.68 7.92
CA PRO A 8 28.95 -21.75 7.69
C PRO A 8 28.66 -21.31 6.26
N ALA A 9 27.94 -22.16 5.53
CA ALA A 9 27.43 -21.90 4.21
C ALA A 9 26.56 -20.62 4.24
N VAL A 10 27.14 -19.52 3.77
CA VAL A 10 26.39 -18.36 3.31
C VAL A 10 25.53 -18.86 2.15
N LEU A 11 24.23 -19.01 2.38
CA LEU A 11 23.23 -19.13 1.32
C LEU A 11 23.21 -17.80 0.54
N ALA A 12 24.21 -17.63 -0.32
CA ALA A 12 24.20 -16.62 -1.35
C ALA A 12 23.12 -17.04 -2.36
N LEU A 13 21.90 -16.55 -2.17
CA LEU A 13 20.92 -16.40 -3.25
C LEU A 13 21.53 -15.44 -4.27
N THR A 14 22.44 -15.95 -5.12
CA THR A 14 22.97 -15.21 -6.26
C THR A 14 21.86 -15.16 -7.31
N VAL A 15 20.98 -14.19 -7.11
CA VAL A 15 19.95 -13.80 -8.06
C VAL A 15 20.64 -13.16 -9.26
N VAL A 16 21.06 -13.98 -10.23
CA VAL A 16 21.47 -13.49 -11.55
C VAL A 16 20.20 -13.08 -12.29
N LEU A 17 19.82 -11.81 -12.15
CA LEU A 17 18.68 -11.22 -12.84
C LEU A 17 19.15 -10.41 -14.06
N ALA A 18 19.75 -11.09 -15.04
CA ALA A 18 19.87 -10.53 -16.37
C ALA A 18 18.49 -10.52 -17.06
N ALA A 19 18.05 -9.31 -17.45
CA ALA A 19 17.05 -8.97 -18.46
C ALA A 19 15.83 -9.92 -18.65
N CYS A 20 14.75 -9.65 -17.90
CA CYS A 20 13.34 -9.83 -18.31
C CYS A 20 12.50 -9.43 -17.09
N GLN A 21 11.82 -8.27 -17.08
CA GLN A 21 10.99 -7.84 -15.93
C GLN A 21 9.65 -8.58 -15.94
N SER A 22 9.64 -9.83 -15.46
CA SER A 22 8.39 -10.53 -15.15
C SER A 22 7.68 -9.84 -13.96
N PRO A 23 6.36 -9.97 -13.85
CA PRO A 23 5.58 -9.46 -12.71
C PRO A 23 6.15 -9.89 -11.35
N GLU A 24 6.65 -11.11 -11.24
CA GLU A 24 7.27 -11.66 -10.01
C GLU A 24 8.50 -10.85 -9.58
N LYS A 25 9.32 -10.39 -10.54
CA LYS A 25 10.48 -9.52 -10.25
C LYS A 25 10.07 -8.11 -9.87
N LYS A 26 8.89 -7.66 -10.30
CA LYS A 26 8.34 -6.37 -9.89
C LYS A 26 7.86 -6.44 -8.43
N ALA A 27 7.10 -7.48 -8.09
CA ALA A 27 6.69 -7.74 -6.70
C ALA A 27 7.87 -7.78 -5.73
N VAL A 28 8.94 -8.55 -6.01
CA VAL A 28 10.13 -8.56 -5.14
C VAL A 28 10.77 -7.17 -5.00
N LYS A 29 10.78 -6.37 -6.08
CA LYS A 29 11.31 -5.00 -6.04
C LYS A 29 10.44 -4.07 -5.22
N ASP A 30 9.12 -4.26 -5.24
CA ASP A 30 8.18 -3.40 -4.55
C ASP A 30 8.10 -3.77 -3.05
N GLU A 31 8.22 -5.04 -2.67
CA GLU A 31 8.45 -5.47 -1.29
C GLU A 31 9.73 -4.83 -0.68
N VAL A 32 10.83 -4.77 -1.45
CA VAL A 32 12.05 -4.06 -1.01
C VAL A 32 11.80 -2.56 -0.82
N LYS A 33 11.01 -1.93 -1.68
CA LYS A 33 10.68 -0.51 -1.53
C LYS A 33 9.77 -0.25 -0.33
N VAL A 34 8.86 -1.17 -0.04
CA VAL A 34 8.06 -1.14 1.17
C VAL A 34 8.99 -1.15 2.39
N ALA A 35 9.92 -2.10 2.46
CA ALA A 35 10.87 -2.18 3.58
C ALA A 35 11.72 -0.90 3.72
N GLN A 36 12.21 -0.35 2.61
CA GLN A 36 12.93 0.93 2.60
C GLN A 36 12.04 2.11 3.01
N GLY A 37 10.77 2.10 2.63
CA GLY A 37 9.79 3.10 3.05
C GLY A 37 9.53 3.06 4.55
N VAL A 38 9.42 1.86 5.14
CA VAL A 38 9.28 1.67 6.59
C VAL A 38 10.52 2.21 7.31
N GLU A 39 11.72 1.88 6.83
CA GLU A 39 12.97 2.41 7.40
C GLU A 39 13.03 3.94 7.33
N ALA A 40 12.62 4.54 6.21
CA ALA A 40 12.56 5.99 6.04
C ALA A 40 11.57 6.65 7.00
N VAL A 41 10.38 6.07 7.20
CA VAL A 41 9.40 6.55 8.19
C VAL A 41 9.96 6.46 9.60
N CYS A 42 10.62 5.34 9.95
CA CYS A 42 11.28 5.18 11.26
C CYS A 42 12.38 6.25 11.48
N ALA A 43 13.23 6.49 10.48
CA ALA A 43 14.26 7.52 10.56
C ALA A 43 13.65 8.93 10.70
N ALA A 44 12.59 9.24 9.94
CA ALA A 44 11.90 10.53 10.04
C ALA A 44 11.20 10.73 11.40
N ARG A 45 10.70 9.67 12.04
CA ARG A 45 10.18 9.76 13.41
C ARG A 45 11.27 10.12 14.42
N VAL A 46 12.46 9.54 14.29
CA VAL A 46 13.60 9.92 15.13
C VAL A 46 13.95 11.41 14.97
N ASP A 47 13.89 11.93 13.74
CA ASP A 47 14.07 13.37 13.48
C ASP A 47 12.98 14.22 14.18
N VAL A 48 11.72 13.76 14.19
CA VAL A 48 10.61 14.44 14.89
C VAL A 48 10.83 14.42 16.40
N ASP A 49 11.22 13.27 16.97
CA ASP A 49 11.49 13.14 18.41
C ASP A 49 12.64 14.07 18.84
N ALA A 50 13.71 14.15 18.04
CA ALA A 50 14.82 15.06 18.30
C ALA A 50 14.40 16.55 18.19
N ALA A 51 13.51 16.88 17.27
CA ALA A 51 12.97 18.23 17.18
C ALA A 51 12.07 18.56 18.37
N LEU A 52 11.29 17.60 18.86
CA LEU A 52 10.47 17.74 20.07
C LEU A 52 11.33 17.92 21.33
N GLU A 53 12.45 17.21 21.46
CA GLU A 53 13.44 17.43 22.52
C GLU A 53 13.95 18.87 22.51
N THR A 54 14.20 19.45 21.32
CA THR A 54 14.64 20.85 21.19
C THR A 54 13.55 21.83 21.64
N VAL A 55 12.29 21.56 21.31
CA VAL A 55 11.14 22.36 21.79
C VAL A 55 11.00 22.23 23.31
N ASN A 56 11.10 21.02 23.85
CA ASN A 56 11.03 20.75 25.28
C ASN A 56 12.20 21.36 26.07
N GLY A 57 13.34 21.57 25.41
CA GLY A 57 14.51 22.23 25.99
C GLY A 57 14.37 23.75 26.12
N LEU A 58 13.30 24.36 25.61
CA LEU A 58 13.05 25.79 25.78
C LEU A 58 12.77 26.10 27.25
N THR A 59 13.35 27.20 27.74
CA THR A 59 13.23 27.65 29.13
C THR A 59 12.70 29.08 29.18
N PRO A 60 12.33 29.60 30.37
CA PRO A 60 11.97 31.02 30.52
C PRO A 60 13.09 32.00 30.14
N GLN A 61 14.34 31.55 30.03
CA GLN A 61 15.48 32.36 29.59
C GLN A 61 15.69 32.32 28.06
N SER A 62 15.02 31.41 27.35
CA SER A 62 15.08 31.31 25.90
C SER A 62 14.45 32.54 25.24
N THR A 63 14.97 32.89 24.08
CA THR A 63 14.48 34.02 23.29
C THR A 63 13.36 33.59 22.35
N ILE A 64 12.65 34.57 21.79
CA ILE A 64 11.68 34.32 20.70
C ILE A 64 12.39 33.66 19.50
N GLY A 65 13.62 34.07 19.18
CA GLY A 65 14.40 33.47 18.09
C GLY A 65 14.74 31.99 18.32
N ASP A 66 14.97 31.58 19.58
CA ASP A 66 15.18 30.16 19.92
C ASP A 66 13.91 29.34 19.70
N ALA A 67 12.76 29.91 20.09
CA ALA A 67 11.46 29.28 19.87
C ALA A 67 11.11 29.17 18.38
N GLU A 68 11.37 30.22 17.60
CA GLU A 68 11.19 30.21 16.14
C GLU A 68 12.04 29.12 15.50
N LYS A 69 13.33 29.05 15.86
CA LYS A 69 14.24 28.02 15.34
C LYS A 69 13.79 26.60 15.69
N ALA A 70 13.38 26.37 16.94
CA ALA A 70 12.86 25.07 17.36
C ALA A 70 11.57 24.70 16.59
N GLY A 71 10.69 25.67 16.36
CA GLY A 71 9.48 25.51 15.55
C GLY A 71 9.78 25.19 14.08
N GLU A 72 10.76 25.86 13.47
CA GLU A 72 11.20 25.57 12.10
C GLU A 72 11.81 24.17 11.97
N GLN A 73 12.60 23.75 12.97
CA GLN A 73 13.16 22.39 13.02
C GLN A 73 12.05 21.34 13.11
N LEU A 74 11.07 21.53 14.00
CA LEU A 74 9.92 20.62 14.12
C LEU A 74 9.10 20.57 12.82
N LYS A 75 8.83 21.73 12.22
CA LYS A 75 8.13 21.81 10.92
C LYS A 75 8.88 21.04 9.82
N SER A 76 10.20 21.17 9.76
CA SER A 76 11.02 20.45 8.78
C SER A 76 11.01 18.95 9.03
N ALA A 77 11.10 18.50 10.29
CA ALA A 77 11.02 17.08 10.65
C ALA A 77 9.66 16.47 10.29
N LEU A 78 8.56 17.18 10.56
CA LEU A 78 7.21 16.75 10.19
C LEU A 78 7.04 16.64 8.67
N ALA A 79 7.54 17.61 7.90
CA ALA A 79 7.48 17.55 6.44
C ALA A 79 8.25 16.36 5.86
N LYS A 80 9.40 15.99 6.47
CA LYS A 80 10.13 14.77 6.09
C LYS A 80 9.33 13.50 6.41
N LEU A 81 8.71 13.45 7.60
CA LEU A 81 7.87 12.33 8.00
C LEU A 81 6.69 12.14 7.05
N GLU A 82 5.97 13.21 6.73
CA GLU A 82 4.86 13.19 5.77
C GLU A 82 5.33 12.70 4.39
N GLY A 83 6.47 13.20 3.90
CA GLY A 83 7.04 12.73 2.63
C GLY A 83 7.42 11.25 2.65
N ALA A 84 7.97 10.74 3.76
CA ALA A 84 8.30 9.33 3.92
C ALA A 84 7.03 8.45 3.97
N GLU A 85 5.99 8.88 4.69
CA GLU A 85 4.70 8.19 4.78
C GLU A 85 3.99 8.14 3.43
N GLU A 86 4.02 9.22 2.64
CA GLU A 86 3.44 9.23 1.29
C GLU A 86 4.13 8.21 0.37
N GLN A 87 5.46 8.12 0.44
CA GLN A 87 6.23 7.15 -0.35
C GLN A 87 5.98 5.72 0.10
N LEU A 88 5.89 5.47 1.41
CA LEU A 88 5.55 4.16 1.96
C LEU A 88 4.16 3.74 1.48
N ASN A 89 3.13 4.57 1.63
CA ASN A 89 1.78 4.27 1.19
C ASN A 89 1.72 3.94 -0.32
N LYS A 90 2.39 4.74 -1.16
CA LYS A 90 2.52 4.46 -2.59
C LYS A 90 3.17 3.10 -2.86
N ALA A 91 4.18 2.71 -2.09
CA ALA A 91 4.84 1.43 -2.23
C ALA A 91 3.93 0.27 -1.80
N GLU A 92 3.24 0.39 -0.66
CA GLU A 92 2.31 -0.64 -0.14
C GLU A 92 1.14 -0.89 -1.09
N VAL A 93 0.49 0.18 -1.57
CA VAL A 93 -0.61 0.07 -2.55
C VAL A 93 -0.12 -0.52 -3.87
N LYS A 94 1.10 -0.17 -4.30
CA LYS A 94 1.69 -0.70 -5.54
C LYS A 94 2.00 -2.19 -5.42
N GLU A 95 2.62 -2.63 -4.32
CA GLU A 95 2.87 -4.04 -4.03
C GLU A 95 1.56 -4.83 -4.00
N TYR A 96 0.60 -4.30 -3.23
CA TYR A 96 -0.85 -4.46 -3.37
C TYR A 96 -1.30 -5.00 -4.73
N ARG A 97 -1.33 -4.03 -5.63
CA ARG A 97 -1.86 -4.18 -6.99
C ARG A 97 -1.02 -5.12 -7.84
N ASP A 98 0.30 -5.11 -7.69
CA ASP A 98 1.20 -5.92 -8.51
C ASP A 98 1.07 -7.42 -8.13
N GLN A 99 0.88 -7.75 -6.84
CA GLN A 99 0.54 -9.11 -6.37
C GLN A 99 -0.84 -9.57 -6.88
N VAL A 100 -1.86 -8.72 -6.80
CA VAL A 100 -3.17 -9.03 -7.39
C VAL A 100 -3.07 -9.29 -8.90
N ALA A 101 -2.28 -8.49 -9.62
CA ALA A 101 -2.07 -8.67 -11.05
C ALA A 101 -1.34 -9.99 -11.39
N ILE A 102 -0.37 -10.42 -10.57
CA ILE A 102 0.26 -11.74 -10.66
C ILE A 102 -0.78 -12.83 -10.47
N PHE A 103 -1.54 -12.77 -9.38
CA PHE A 103 -2.56 -13.76 -9.06
C PHE A 103 -3.61 -13.89 -10.16
N ARG A 104 -4.06 -12.77 -10.74
CA ARG A 104 -4.99 -12.77 -11.88
C ARG A 104 -4.43 -13.50 -13.11
N LYS A 105 -3.13 -13.40 -13.39
CA LYS A 105 -2.49 -14.15 -14.48
C LYS A 105 -2.46 -15.65 -14.21
N GLU A 106 -2.28 -16.05 -12.95
CA GLU A 106 -2.39 -17.45 -12.55
C GLU A 106 -3.83 -17.96 -12.71
N VAL A 107 -4.83 -17.17 -12.32
CA VAL A 107 -6.25 -17.48 -12.57
C VAL A 107 -6.51 -17.66 -14.07
N GLU A 108 -6.03 -16.76 -14.91
CA GLU A 108 -6.18 -16.91 -16.36
C GLU A 108 -5.50 -18.17 -16.90
N THR A 109 -4.29 -18.48 -16.40
CA THR A 109 -3.54 -19.68 -16.80
C THR A 109 -4.29 -20.95 -16.43
N VAL A 110 -4.77 -21.05 -15.19
CA VAL A 110 -5.57 -22.18 -14.70
C VAL A 110 -6.90 -22.29 -15.46
N SER A 111 -7.55 -21.17 -15.77
CA SER A 111 -8.83 -21.18 -16.49
C SER A 111 -8.74 -21.71 -17.92
N LYS A 112 -7.57 -21.58 -18.56
CA LYS A 112 -7.29 -22.07 -19.92
C LYS A 112 -6.87 -23.54 -19.94
N ASP A 113 -6.48 -24.10 -18.79
CA ASP A 113 -6.02 -25.47 -18.68
C ASP A 113 -7.21 -26.44 -18.51
N LYS A 114 -7.63 -27.03 -19.64
CA LYS A 114 -8.73 -28.00 -19.70
C LYS A 114 -8.39 -29.35 -19.06
N SER A 115 -7.14 -29.58 -18.67
CA SER A 115 -6.72 -30.84 -18.05
C SER A 115 -6.96 -30.88 -16.54
N LEU A 116 -7.25 -29.73 -15.93
CA LEU A 116 -7.46 -29.62 -14.49
C LEU A 116 -8.93 -29.85 -14.12
N THR A 117 -9.13 -30.61 -13.06
CA THR A 117 -10.42 -30.62 -12.33
C THR A 117 -10.57 -29.32 -11.54
N LEU A 118 -11.81 -28.99 -11.14
CA LEU A 118 -12.09 -27.83 -10.29
C LEU A 118 -11.32 -27.86 -8.97
N GLU A 119 -11.16 -29.05 -8.38
CA GLU A 119 -10.44 -29.23 -7.12
C GLU A 119 -8.94 -28.96 -7.30
N GLN A 120 -8.33 -29.48 -8.37
CA GLN A 120 -6.92 -29.21 -8.70
C GLN A 120 -6.67 -27.74 -9.06
N ALA A 121 -7.61 -27.11 -9.77
CA ALA A 121 -7.57 -25.68 -10.05
C ALA A 121 -7.63 -24.85 -8.76
N ALA A 122 -8.54 -25.20 -7.84
CA ALA A 122 -8.66 -24.53 -6.55
C ALA A 122 -7.40 -24.66 -5.69
N GLU A 123 -6.82 -25.86 -5.59
CA GLU A 123 -5.58 -26.08 -4.83
C GLU A 123 -4.40 -25.31 -5.43
N LYS A 124 -4.27 -25.27 -6.77
CA LYS A 124 -3.26 -24.43 -7.44
C LYS A 124 -3.44 -22.95 -7.11
N LEU A 125 -4.67 -22.43 -7.15
CA LEU A 125 -4.93 -21.01 -6.88
C LEU A 125 -4.74 -20.68 -5.40
N LYS A 126 -5.19 -21.52 -4.46
CA LYS A 126 -4.93 -21.30 -3.02
C LYS A 126 -3.43 -21.18 -2.74
N GLY A 127 -2.61 -22.05 -3.35
CA GLY A 127 -1.15 -21.98 -3.22
C GLY A 127 -0.52 -20.69 -3.76
N LYS A 128 -1.23 -19.93 -4.61
CA LYS A 128 -0.78 -18.66 -5.18
C LYS A 128 -1.40 -17.44 -4.52
N ALA A 129 -2.38 -17.60 -3.65
CA ALA A 129 -3.08 -16.50 -2.99
C ALA A 129 -2.28 -15.91 -1.81
N ALA A 130 -1.37 -16.68 -1.21
CA ALA A 130 -0.64 -16.27 0.00
C ALA A 130 0.09 -14.91 -0.12
N PRO A 131 0.80 -14.59 -1.23
CA PRO A 131 1.43 -13.27 -1.39
C PRO A 131 0.42 -12.11 -1.47
N VAL A 132 -0.76 -12.35 -2.06
CA VAL A 132 -1.83 -11.33 -2.13
C VAL A 132 -2.38 -11.04 -0.75
N VAL A 133 -2.62 -12.10 0.05
CA VAL A 133 -3.12 -11.97 1.42
C VAL A 133 -2.10 -11.23 2.29
N ALA A 134 -0.82 -11.58 2.21
CA ALA A 134 0.22 -10.90 2.97
C ALA A 134 0.30 -9.40 2.65
N ALA A 135 0.28 -9.04 1.36
CA ALA A 135 0.32 -7.63 0.95
C ALA A 135 -0.98 -6.88 1.32
N GLN A 136 -2.14 -7.57 1.34
CA GLN A 136 -3.39 -7.02 1.84
C GLN A 136 -3.33 -6.73 3.35
N GLU A 137 -2.88 -7.70 4.15
CA GLU A 137 -2.77 -7.57 5.61
C GLU A 137 -1.84 -6.42 5.99
N GLN A 138 -0.73 -6.28 5.25
CA GLN A 138 0.19 -5.17 5.45
C GLN A 138 -0.46 -3.81 5.16
N LEU A 139 -1.16 -3.67 4.02
CA LEU A 139 -1.86 -2.44 3.67
C LEU A 139 -3.00 -2.13 4.65
N ALA A 140 -3.68 -3.15 5.17
CA ALA A 140 -4.74 -3.00 6.17
C ALA A 140 -4.23 -2.58 7.55
N ALA A 141 -2.99 -2.95 7.90
CA ALA A 141 -2.38 -2.53 9.17
C ALA A 141 -2.12 -1.00 9.23
N THR A 142 -1.96 -0.36 8.06
CA THR A 142 -1.68 1.09 7.95
C THR A 142 -2.89 1.91 7.49
N THR A 143 -3.96 1.27 7.02
CA THR A 143 -5.14 1.94 6.45
C THR A 143 -6.42 1.61 7.21
N VAL A 144 -7.13 2.63 7.67
CA VAL A 144 -8.49 2.48 8.22
C VAL A 144 -9.51 2.64 7.09
N CYS A 145 -10.13 1.54 6.66
CA CYS A 145 -11.26 1.58 5.74
C CYS A 145 -12.55 1.84 6.53
N VAL A 146 -13.20 2.98 6.29
CA VAL A 146 -14.54 3.26 6.86
C VAL A 146 -15.58 2.71 5.89
N GLU A 147 -16.33 1.71 6.33
CA GLU A 147 -17.50 1.21 5.60
C GLU A 147 -18.59 2.28 5.64
N ILE A 148 -18.89 2.88 4.49
CA ILE A 148 -19.98 3.86 4.39
C ILE A 148 -21.27 3.06 4.21
N ASP A 149 -22.11 3.06 5.24
CA ASP A 149 -23.42 2.42 5.18
C ASP A 149 -24.31 3.20 4.19
N GLU A 150 -24.61 2.60 3.02
CA GLU A 150 -25.45 3.22 1.98
C GLU A 150 -26.90 3.49 2.44
N THR A 151 -27.28 3.10 3.66
CA THR A 151 -28.60 3.39 4.23
C THR A 151 -28.80 4.86 4.65
N ALA A 152 -27.76 5.69 4.63
CA ALA A 152 -27.83 7.12 4.97
C ALA A 152 -28.03 8.06 3.76
N ALA A 153 -28.50 7.56 2.61
CA ALA A 153 -28.97 8.45 1.55
C ALA A 153 -30.19 9.26 2.06
N PRO A 154 -30.18 10.60 1.99
CA PRO A 154 -31.35 11.40 2.34
C PRO A 154 -32.49 11.00 1.41
N LYS A 155 -33.62 10.59 2.00
CA LYS A 155 -34.87 10.39 1.27
C LYS A 155 -35.14 11.68 0.50
N LYS A 156 -35.12 11.60 -0.84
CA LYS A 156 -35.70 12.65 -1.68
C LYS A 156 -37.18 12.69 -1.33
N ASP A 157 -37.56 13.62 -0.46
CA ASP A 157 -38.94 13.97 -0.24
C ASP A 157 -39.54 14.37 -1.59
N GLY A 158 -40.48 13.54 -2.04
CA GLY A 158 -41.23 13.75 -3.26
C GLY A 158 -42.04 15.03 -3.14
N ALA A 159 -41.54 16.10 -3.74
CA ALA A 159 -42.37 17.20 -4.17
C ALA A 159 -43.15 16.74 -5.42
N LYS A 160 -44.38 16.32 -5.18
CA LYS A 160 -45.46 16.24 -6.17
C LYS A 160 -45.54 17.58 -6.92
N THR A 161 -45.36 17.56 -8.23
CA THR A 161 -45.96 18.55 -9.13
C THR A 161 -46.74 17.78 -10.18
N ASP A 162 -48.04 17.71 -9.93
CA ASP A 162 -49.07 17.38 -10.92
C ASP A 162 -48.99 18.38 -12.08
N GLU A 163 -48.58 17.96 -13.27
CA GLU A 163 -49.04 18.60 -14.51
C GLU A 163 -49.14 17.59 -15.68
N LYS A 164 -50.34 17.01 -15.77
CA LYS A 164 -51.15 16.81 -16.98
C LYS A 164 -50.48 16.23 -18.24
N ALA A 165 -50.78 14.96 -18.46
CA ALA A 165 -50.71 14.27 -19.74
C ALA A 165 -51.52 14.97 -20.86
N LYS A 166 -50.92 15.06 -22.04
CA LYS A 166 -51.59 14.98 -23.35
C LYS A 166 -50.55 14.41 -24.34
N GLU A 167 -50.51 13.10 -24.47
CA GLU A 167 -51.07 12.34 -25.59
C GLU A 167 -50.21 12.46 -26.86
N ALA A 168 -49.59 11.33 -27.22
CA ALA A 168 -48.87 11.13 -28.47
C ALA A 168 -49.85 10.81 -29.60
N ASP A 169 -49.68 11.39 -30.78
CA ASP A 169 -50.07 10.73 -32.05
C ASP A 169 -49.32 11.35 -33.25
N LYS A 170 -48.34 10.59 -33.75
CA LYS A 170 -48.24 10.09 -35.14
C LYS A 170 -48.16 11.08 -36.33
N GLY A 171 -47.20 10.79 -37.22
CA GLY A 171 -47.47 10.85 -38.67
C GLY A 171 -46.50 11.70 -39.49
N GLN A 172 -45.82 11.00 -40.41
CA GLN A 172 -45.17 11.48 -41.63
C GLN A 172 -45.74 12.77 -42.23
N SER A 173 -44.88 13.71 -42.65
CA SER A 173 -44.45 13.78 -44.06
C SER A 173 -43.28 14.75 -44.27
#